data_AF-A0A1Q7YDT2-F1
#
_entry.id   AF-A0A1Q7YDT2-F1
#
_cell.length_a   1.000
_cell.length_b   1.000
_cell.length_c   1.000
_cell.angle_alpha   90.00
_cell.angle_beta   90.00
_cell.angle_gamma   90.00
#
_symmetry.space_group_name_H-M   'P 1'
#
loop_
_entity.id
_entity.type
_entity.pdbx_description
1 polymer ?
#
loop_
_entity_poly.entity_id
_entity_poly.type
_entity_poly.pdbx_seq_one_letter_code
_entity_poly.pdbx_strand_id
1 'polypeptide(L)'
;MARFGKKDDIHITPDVSHIQNPDVAHEASDVNVPAILKFVAGLVIFAVIVHVLMLLMFKFLEARQVKFESENPPAPMALTGQQLPPEPRLQEARGWSVQVDANQRRELEEQGYRVDQNGHVNLELEEPQAERKILTQVWQRELENGKVDPSTGARLSIPINQAMQQVLSQGLPARQQPSSDEQISNGQQIPTYQSSGRMMERRKQ
;
A
#
# COMPACT_ATOMS: atom_id res chain seq x y z
N MET A 1 -36.40 77.50 50.49
CA MET A 1 -35.40 77.24 49.41
C MET A 1 -34.08 76.91 50.12
N ALA A 2 -33.71 75.65 50.35
CA ALA A 2 -33.26 74.61 49.41
C ALA A 2 -32.06 75.11 48.59
N ARG A 3 -30.86 74.53 48.59
CA ARG A 3 -30.29 73.26 49.06
C ARG A 3 -28.78 73.51 49.24
N PHE A 4 -28.05 72.64 49.93
CA PHE A 4 -26.82 72.09 49.35
C PHE A 4 -26.51 70.76 50.03
N GLY A 5 -26.76 69.68 49.30
CA GLY A 5 -26.49 68.32 49.74
C GLY A 5 -24.98 68.13 49.86
N LYS A 6 -24.55 67.70 51.04
CA LYS A 6 -23.23 67.12 51.21
C LYS A 6 -23.25 65.77 50.49
N LYS A 7 -22.62 65.70 49.32
CA LYS A 7 -22.29 64.42 48.70
C LYS A 7 -21.08 63.92 49.48
N ASP A 8 -21.28 62.87 50.26
CA ASP A 8 -20.17 62.15 50.87
C ASP A 8 -19.43 61.46 49.73
N ASP A 9 -18.33 62.06 49.29
CA ASP A 9 -17.46 61.51 48.26
C ASP A 9 -16.56 60.45 48.90
N ILE A 10 -17.17 59.34 49.32
CA ILE A 10 -16.50 58.17 49.92
C ILE A 10 -15.67 57.37 48.89
N HIS A 11 -15.61 57.84 47.63
CA HIS A 11 -14.88 57.20 46.53
C HIS A 11 -13.74 58.06 45.99
N ILE A 12 -13.24 59.03 46.77
CA ILE A 12 -11.88 59.51 46.54
C ILE A 12 -10.97 58.39 47.05
N THR A 13 -10.61 57.46 46.17
CA THR A 13 -9.48 56.58 46.41
C THR A 13 -8.31 57.51 46.74
N PRO A 14 -7.71 57.43 47.94
CA PRO A 14 -6.58 58.29 48.28
C PRO A 14 -5.55 58.15 47.16
N ASP A 15 -5.06 59.27 46.65
CA ASP A 15 -4.11 59.28 45.54
C ASP A 15 -2.88 58.48 45.94
N VAL A 16 -2.80 57.21 45.54
CA VAL A 16 -1.72 56.29 45.91
C VAL A 16 -0.48 56.46 45.03
N SER A 17 -0.41 57.48 44.18
CA SER A 17 0.80 57.78 43.38
C SER A 17 2.04 58.04 44.25
N HIS A 18 1.84 58.41 45.52
CA HIS A 18 2.90 58.58 46.52
C HIS A 18 3.33 57.28 47.20
N ILE A 19 2.57 56.18 47.08
CA ILE A 19 2.96 54.86 47.59
C ILE A 19 3.90 54.24 46.55
N GLN A 20 5.13 54.75 46.51
CA GLN A 20 6.22 54.05 45.85
C GLN A 20 6.79 53.09 46.87
N ASN A 21 6.92 51.81 46.50
CA ASN A 21 7.61 50.84 47.32
C ASN A 21 9.09 50.86 46.89
N PRO A 22 9.96 51.65 47.54
CA PRO A 22 11.36 51.83 47.11
C PRO A 22 12.15 50.52 47.19
N ASP A 23 11.64 49.54 47.96
CA ASP A 23 12.22 48.21 48.12
C ASP A 23 11.72 47.19 47.07
N VAL A 24 10.84 47.59 46.12
CA VAL A 24 10.65 46.82 44.87
C VAL A 24 11.83 47.14 43.97
N ALA A 25 13.00 46.67 44.37
CA ALA A 25 14.05 46.41 43.40
C ALA A 25 13.50 45.31 42.49
N HIS A 26 13.12 45.67 41.26
CA HIS A 26 13.09 44.65 40.21
C HIS A 26 14.49 44.06 40.21
N GLU A 27 14.62 42.79 40.59
CA GLU A 27 15.83 42.05 40.29
C GLU A 27 15.91 42.02 38.76
N ALA A 28 16.66 42.97 38.21
CA ALA A 28 17.28 42.85 36.91
C ALA A 28 18.29 41.71 37.06
N SER A 29 17.78 40.49 37.25
CA SER A 29 18.54 39.27 37.30
C SER A 29 19.19 39.20 35.93
N ASP A 30 20.41 39.72 35.90
CA ASP A 30 21.19 40.07 34.74
C ASP A 30 21.57 38.76 34.06
N VAL A 31 20.67 38.28 33.21
CA VAL A 31 20.92 37.11 32.40
C VAL A 31 22.18 37.44 31.63
N ASN A 32 23.23 36.66 31.84
CA ASN A 32 24.52 36.88 31.21
C ASN A 32 24.42 36.58 29.70
N VAL A 33 23.91 37.55 28.95
CA VAL A 33 23.74 37.50 27.50
C VAL A 33 25.03 37.10 26.79
N PRO A 34 26.23 37.64 27.13
CA PRO A 34 27.44 37.23 26.44
C PRO A 34 27.84 35.78 26.77
N ALA A 35 27.52 35.24 27.94
CA ALA A 35 27.75 33.82 28.25
C ALA A 35 26.82 32.92 27.42
N ILE A 36 25.55 33.28 27.28
CA ILE A 36 24.57 32.52 26.48
C ILE A 36 24.96 32.54 24.99
N LEU A 37 25.36 33.70 24.45
CA LEU A 37 25.81 33.80 23.06
C LEU A 37 27.04 32.93 22.79
N LYS A 38 28.03 32.91 23.69
CA LYS A 38 29.19 32.03 23.59
C LYS A 38 28.81 30.55 23.65
N PHE A 39 27.82 30.21 24.48
CA PHE A 39 27.31 28.84 24.58
C PHE A 39 26.62 28.39 23.29
N VAL A 40 25.74 29.23 22.72
CA VAL A 40 25.08 28.93 21.43
C VAL A 40 26.11 28.83 20.30
N ALA A 41 27.07 29.75 20.24
CA ALA A 41 28.16 29.67 19.27
C ALA A 41 28.96 28.37 19.41
N GLY A 42 29.26 27.96 20.65
CA GLY A 42 29.92 26.68 20.94
C GLY A 42 29.11 25.47 20.46
N LEU A 43 27.79 25.47 20.67
CA LEU A 43 26.91 24.40 20.17
C LEU A 43 26.87 24.33 18.65
N VAL A 44 26.82 25.49 17.97
CA VAL A 44 26.85 25.54 16.50
C VAL A 44 28.17 24.99 15.96
N ILE A 45 29.30 25.41 16.53
CA ILE A 45 30.63 24.90 16.13
C ILE A 45 30.72 23.39 16.35
N PHE A 46 30.26 22.91 17.51
CA PHE A 46 30.25 21.48 17.81
C PHE A 46 29.37 20.69 16.84
N ALA A 47 28.18 21.19 16.51
CA ALA A 47 27.30 20.59 15.51
C ALA A 47 27.98 20.50 14.14
N VAL A 48 28.65 21.57 13.70
CA VAL A 48 29.43 21.58 12.44
C VAL A 48 30.53 20.53 12.47
N ILE A 49 31.27 20.40 13.57
CA ILE A 49 32.32 19.39 13.74
C ILE A 49 31.74 17.98 13.60
N VAL A 50 30.63 17.68 14.28
CA VAL A 50 29.97 16.37 14.18
C VAL A 50 29.54 16.06 12.75
N HIS A 51 28.96 17.04 12.03
CA HIS A 51 28.59 16.86 10.63
C HIS A 51 29.80 16.61 9.73
N VAL A 52 30.90 17.34 9.93
CA VAL A 52 32.15 17.13 9.18
C VAL A 52 32.72 15.74 9.45
N LEU A 53 32.71 15.27 10.70
CA LEU A 53 33.15 13.92 11.06
C LEU A 53 32.26 12.85 10.41
N MET A 54 30.93 13.03 10.43
CA MET A 54 30.00 12.12 9.76
C MET A 54 30.22 12.09 8.25
N LEU A 55 30.42 13.25 7.61
CA LEU A 55 30.74 13.34 6.19
C LEU A 55 32.05 12.61 5.87
N LEU A 56 33.10 12.81 6.67
CA LEU A 56 34.38 12.13 6.49
C LEU A 56 34.22 10.61 6.65
N MET A 57 33.52 10.17 7.70
CA MET A 57 33.24 8.76 7.95
C MET A 57 32.47 8.13 6.79
N PHE A 58 31.41 8.77 6.29
CA PHE A 58 30.66 8.25 5.14
C PHE A 58 31.52 8.13 3.89
N LYS A 59 32.34 9.14 3.56
CA LYS A 59 33.26 9.05 2.42
C LYS A 59 34.30 7.94 2.60
N PHE A 60 34.78 7.72 3.83
CA PHE A 60 35.69 6.63 4.14
C PHE A 60 35.02 5.26 3.98
N LEU A 61 33.79 5.10 4.47
CA LEU A 61 33.02 3.86 4.35
C LEU A 61 32.62 3.56 2.91
N GLU A 62 32.21 4.58 2.13
CA GLU A 62 31.91 4.47 0.70
C GLU A 62 33.16 4.01 -0.07
N ALA A 63 34.30 4.65 0.15
CA ALA A 63 35.56 4.26 -0.48
C ALA A 63 35.96 2.81 -0.12
N ARG A 64 35.62 2.33 1.08
CA ARG A 64 35.83 0.94 1.49
C ARG A 64 34.82 -0.02 0.83
N GLN A 65 33.56 0.36 0.70
CA GLN A 65 32.51 -0.43 0.06
C GLN A 65 32.77 -0.59 -1.44
N VAL A 66 33.15 0.48 -2.15
CA VAL A 66 33.48 0.43 -3.59
C VAL A 66 34.62 -0.55 -3.84
N LYS A 67 35.66 -0.53 -3.00
CA LYS A 67 36.76 -1.50 -3.08
C LYS A 67 36.27 -2.92 -2.84
N PHE A 68 35.46 -3.14 -1.81
CA PHE A 68 34.91 -4.45 -1.49
C PHE A 68 34.02 -5.02 -2.60
N GLU A 69 33.15 -4.19 -3.19
CA GLU A 69 32.29 -4.56 -4.32
C GLU A 69 33.11 -4.87 -5.58
N SER A 70 34.18 -4.10 -5.84
CA SER A 70 35.07 -4.38 -6.98
C SER A 70 35.85 -5.69 -6.83
N GLU A 71 36.19 -6.08 -5.60
CA GLU A 71 36.92 -7.31 -5.28
C GLU A 71 35.98 -8.52 -5.14
N ASN A 72 34.71 -8.30 -4.78
CA ASN A 72 33.67 -9.33 -4.66
C ASN A 72 32.53 -9.00 -5.62
N PRO A 73 32.60 -9.43 -6.89
CA PRO A 73 31.50 -9.22 -7.81
C PRO A 73 30.20 -9.81 -7.22
N PRO A 74 29.04 -9.22 -7.54
CA PRO A 74 27.77 -9.63 -6.98
C PRO A 74 27.60 -11.14 -7.10
N ALA A 75 27.21 -11.79 -6.00
CA ALA A 75 26.94 -13.23 -6.01
C ALA A 75 25.98 -13.55 -7.18
N PRO A 76 26.05 -14.73 -7.81
CA PRO A 76 25.16 -15.08 -8.91
C PRO A 76 23.65 -15.09 -8.54
N MET A 77 23.31 -14.86 -7.25
CA MET A 77 21.96 -14.65 -6.74
C MET A 77 21.65 -13.18 -6.36
N ALA A 78 22.60 -12.26 -6.49
CA ALA A 78 22.35 -10.83 -6.41
C ALA A 78 21.52 -10.46 -7.64
N LEU A 79 20.23 -10.24 -7.41
CA LEU A 79 19.21 -9.97 -8.42
C LEU A 79 19.57 -8.75 -9.27
N THR A 80 20.28 -8.97 -10.38
CA THR A 80 20.40 -8.01 -11.46
C THR A 80 19.07 -7.98 -12.21
N GLY A 81 18.14 -7.21 -11.68
CA GLY A 81 16.79 -7.13 -12.21
C GLY A 81 15.78 -7.89 -11.36
N GLN A 82 14.65 -7.25 -11.13
CA GLN A 82 13.50 -7.84 -10.47
C GLN A 82 13.00 -8.98 -11.36
N GLN A 83 13.41 -10.21 -11.08
CA GLN A 83 12.82 -11.38 -11.71
C GLN A 83 11.42 -11.51 -11.10
N LEU A 84 10.45 -10.85 -11.75
CA LEU A 84 9.05 -10.99 -11.38
C LEU A 84 8.72 -12.49 -11.47
N PRO A 85 8.06 -13.07 -10.46
CA PRO A 85 7.48 -14.39 -10.60
C PRO A 85 6.62 -14.41 -11.88
N PRO A 86 6.72 -15.49 -12.69
CA PRO A 86 5.97 -15.61 -13.93
C PRO A 86 4.47 -15.38 -13.66
N GLU A 87 3.78 -14.73 -14.59
CA GLU A 87 2.33 -14.56 -14.53
C GLU A 87 1.66 -15.93 -14.32
N PRO A 88 0.63 -16.06 -13.46
CA PRO A 88 -0.29 -15.04 -12.97
C PRO A 88 0.02 -14.52 -11.56
N ARG A 89 0.02 -13.19 -11.39
CA ARG A 89 0.31 -12.52 -10.11
C ARG A 89 -0.99 -12.29 -9.36
N LEU A 90 -0.99 -12.53 -8.04
CA LEU A 90 -2.16 -12.28 -7.18
C LEU A 90 -2.50 -10.79 -7.00
N GLN A 91 -1.66 -9.88 -7.47
CA GLN A 91 -1.88 -8.44 -7.54
C GLN A 91 -1.19 -7.94 -8.82
N GLU A 92 -1.94 -7.78 -9.92
CA GLU A 92 -1.43 -7.30 -11.21
C GLU A 92 -1.03 -5.82 -11.19
N ALA A 93 -1.65 -5.04 -10.30
CA ALA A 93 -1.44 -3.61 -10.17
C ALA A 93 -0.35 -3.26 -9.15
N ARG A 94 0.59 -2.38 -9.53
CA ARG A 94 1.25 -1.51 -8.53
C ARG A 94 0.13 -0.71 -7.86
N GLY A 95 0.22 -0.42 -6.56
CA GLY A 95 -0.88 0.17 -5.77
C GLY A 95 -1.39 1.56 -6.20
N TRP A 96 -1.00 2.06 -7.38
CA TRP A 96 -1.36 3.36 -7.96
C TRP A 96 -1.57 3.27 -9.49
N SER A 97 -1.72 2.06 -10.05
CA SER A 97 -1.91 1.90 -11.50
C SER A 97 -2.83 0.73 -11.84
N VAL A 98 -3.86 0.97 -12.65
CA VAL A 98 -4.79 -0.07 -13.12
C VAL A 98 -4.45 -0.44 -14.56
N GLN A 99 -4.25 -1.72 -14.85
CA GLN A 99 -4.05 -2.19 -16.23
C GLN A 99 -5.40 -2.27 -16.95
N VAL A 100 -5.44 -1.76 -18.17
CA VAL A 100 -6.66 -1.67 -18.98
C VAL A 100 -6.39 -2.19 -20.38
N ASP A 101 -7.41 -2.83 -20.96
CA ASP A 101 -7.32 -3.38 -22.31
C ASP A 101 -7.22 -2.27 -23.36
N ALA A 102 -6.72 -2.59 -24.55
CA ALA A 102 -6.53 -1.63 -25.63
C ALA A 102 -7.79 -0.83 -26.02
N ASN A 103 -8.97 -1.46 -25.92
CA ASN A 103 -10.25 -0.78 -26.17
C ASN A 103 -10.63 0.17 -25.02
N GLN A 104 -10.38 -0.24 -23.78
CA GLN A 104 -10.68 0.55 -22.57
C GLN A 104 -9.76 1.76 -22.46
N ARG A 105 -8.50 1.60 -22.88
CA ARG A 105 -7.51 2.66 -22.92
C ARG A 105 -8.02 3.91 -23.63
N ARG A 106 -8.61 3.76 -24.82
CA ARG A 106 -9.10 4.91 -25.61
C ARG A 106 -10.17 5.69 -24.87
N GLU A 107 -11.11 4.98 -24.27
CA GLU A 107 -12.21 5.61 -23.53
C GLU A 107 -11.74 6.30 -22.24
N LEU A 108 -10.74 5.74 -21.57
CA LEU A 108 -10.16 6.35 -20.37
C LEU A 108 -9.32 7.57 -20.71
N GLU A 109 -8.58 7.53 -21.82
CA GLU A 109 -7.88 8.70 -22.38
C GLU A 109 -8.89 9.80 -22.77
N GLU A 110 -10.04 9.46 -23.35
CA GLU A 110 -11.14 10.40 -23.64
C GLU A 110 -11.75 11.03 -22.36
N GLN A 111 -11.81 10.26 -21.27
CA GLN A 111 -12.24 10.74 -19.95
C GLN A 111 -11.17 11.61 -19.24
N GLY A 112 -9.98 11.76 -19.84
CA GLY A 112 -8.89 12.59 -19.32
C GLY A 112 -7.85 11.84 -18.49
N TYR A 113 -8.00 10.52 -18.32
CA TYR A 113 -7.01 9.72 -17.60
C TYR A 113 -5.75 9.51 -18.44
N ARG A 114 -4.59 9.56 -17.77
CA ARG A 114 -3.29 9.36 -18.43
C ARG A 114 -2.96 7.87 -18.46
N VAL A 115 -2.95 7.27 -19.65
CA VAL A 115 -2.57 5.86 -19.83
C VAL A 115 -1.16 5.77 -20.42
N ASP A 116 -0.34 4.90 -19.85
CA ASP A 116 1.01 4.64 -20.35
C ASP A 116 1.02 3.75 -21.60
N GLN A 117 2.21 3.55 -22.18
CA GLN A 117 2.36 2.71 -23.38
C GLN A 117 2.05 1.23 -23.13
N ASN A 118 2.11 0.80 -21.86
CA ASN A 118 1.90 -0.58 -21.42
C ASN A 118 0.44 -0.85 -21.03
N GLY A 119 -0.46 0.16 -21.17
CA GLY A 119 -1.87 0.05 -20.83
C GLY A 119 -2.17 0.25 -19.34
N HIS A 120 -1.29 0.87 -18.57
CA HIS A 120 -1.55 1.24 -17.19
C HIS A 120 -2.04 2.68 -17.07
N VAL A 121 -3.13 2.86 -16.34
CA VAL A 121 -3.63 4.19 -15.97
C VAL A 121 -2.79 4.74 -14.82
N ASN A 122 -2.21 5.93 -14.96
CA ASN A 122 -1.53 6.63 -13.87
C ASN A 122 -2.55 7.36 -12.98
N LEU A 123 -2.58 7.01 -11.69
CA LEU A 123 -3.51 7.55 -10.68
C LEU A 123 -2.84 8.44 -9.62
N GLU A 124 -1.56 8.79 -9.77
CA GLU A 124 -0.77 9.47 -8.74
C GLU A 124 -1.29 10.87 -8.39
N LEU A 125 -1.86 11.58 -9.38
CA LEU A 125 -2.38 12.94 -9.26
C LEU A 125 -3.92 12.99 -9.34
N GLU A 126 -4.56 11.83 -9.41
CA GLU A 126 -6.01 11.70 -9.53
C GLU A 126 -6.69 11.70 -8.16
N GLU A 127 -8.02 11.79 -8.17
CA GLU A 127 -8.80 11.65 -6.95
C GLU A 127 -8.50 10.31 -6.25
N PRO A 128 -8.46 10.25 -4.90
CA PRO A 128 -8.28 8.98 -4.17
C PRO A 128 -9.32 7.90 -4.50
N GLN A 129 -10.46 8.29 -5.08
CA GLN A 129 -11.54 7.39 -5.48
C GLN A 129 -11.45 6.95 -6.95
N ALA A 130 -10.53 7.51 -7.74
CA ALA A 130 -10.40 7.24 -9.17
C ALA A 130 -10.09 5.76 -9.44
N GLU A 131 -9.21 5.15 -8.64
CA GLU A 131 -8.90 3.73 -8.74
C GLU A 131 -10.17 2.87 -8.67
N ARG A 132 -11.01 3.11 -7.65
CA ARG A 132 -12.27 2.37 -7.48
C ARG A 132 -13.22 2.59 -8.65
N LYS A 133 -13.34 3.82 -9.15
CA LYS A 133 -14.23 4.15 -10.27
C LYS A 133 -13.82 3.38 -11.52
N ILE A 134 -12.53 3.39 -11.86
CA ILE A 134 -11.98 2.68 -13.02
C ILE A 134 -12.16 1.17 -12.86
N LEU A 135 -11.81 0.60 -11.70
CA LEU A 135 -11.99 -0.83 -11.43
C LEU A 135 -13.45 -1.26 -11.58
N THR A 136 -14.37 -0.46 -11.04
CA THR A 136 -15.81 -0.73 -11.16
C THR A 136 -16.23 -0.73 -12.63
N GLN A 137 -15.72 0.21 -13.43
CA GLN A 137 -16.03 0.29 -14.86
C GLN A 137 -15.47 -0.92 -15.64
N VAL A 138 -14.22 -1.30 -15.37
CA VAL A 138 -13.58 -2.48 -15.98
C VAL A 138 -14.38 -3.74 -15.65
N TRP A 139 -14.72 -3.97 -14.38
CA TRP A 139 -15.49 -5.14 -13.96
C TRP A 139 -16.90 -5.15 -14.54
N GLN A 140 -17.59 -4.01 -14.56
CA GLN A 140 -18.92 -3.92 -15.15
C GLN A 140 -18.90 -4.29 -16.63
N ARG A 141 -17.88 -3.83 -17.36
CA ARG A 141 -17.69 -4.19 -18.77
C ARG A 141 -17.37 -5.66 -18.97
N GLU A 142 -16.51 -6.23 -18.14
CA GLU A 142 -16.20 -7.67 -18.19
C GLU A 142 -17.44 -8.52 -17.88
N LEU A 143 -18.31 -8.08 -16.96
CA LEU A 143 -19.58 -8.76 -16.65
C LEU A 143 -20.55 -8.72 -17.84
N GLU A 144 -20.61 -7.60 -18.56
CA GLU A 144 -21.52 -7.41 -19.69
C GLU A 144 -21.04 -8.13 -20.96
N ASN A 145 -19.75 -8.03 -21.28
CA ASN A 145 -19.20 -8.46 -22.56
C ASN A 145 -18.36 -9.74 -22.49
N GLY A 146 -17.90 -10.12 -21.30
CA GLY A 146 -16.85 -11.12 -21.12
C GLY A 146 -15.46 -10.56 -21.45
N LYS A 147 -14.43 -11.36 -21.17
CA LYS A 147 -13.03 -11.05 -21.45
C LYS A 147 -12.50 -11.97 -22.55
N VAL A 148 -11.72 -11.40 -23.46
CA VAL A 148 -11.08 -12.13 -24.57
C VAL A 148 -9.58 -11.99 -24.41
N ASP A 149 -8.85 -13.07 -24.67
CA ASP A 149 -7.39 -13.08 -24.65
C ASP A 149 -6.89 -12.23 -25.84
N PRO A 150 -6.11 -11.18 -25.61
CA PRO A 150 -5.54 -10.38 -26.70
C PRO A 150 -4.66 -11.20 -27.63
N SER A 151 -4.02 -12.27 -27.13
CA SER A 151 -3.04 -13.06 -27.86
C SER A 151 -3.66 -14.22 -28.66
N THR A 152 -4.60 -14.94 -28.04
CA THR A 152 -5.23 -16.14 -28.63
C THR A 152 -6.61 -15.86 -29.24
N GLY A 153 -7.24 -14.72 -28.91
CA GLY A 153 -8.61 -14.42 -29.31
C GLY A 153 -9.66 -15.32 -28.63
N ALA A 154 -9.24 -16.19 -27.71
CA ALA A 154 -10.14 -17.06 -26.95
C ALA A 154 -10.86 -16.25 -25.87
N ARG A 155 -12.14 -16.56 -25.62
CA ARG A 155 -12.87 -15.95 -24.50
C ARG A 155 -12.37 -16.53 -23.18
N LEU A 156 -11.71 -15.72 -22.34
CA LEU A 156 -11.36 -16.10 -20.95
C LEU A 156 -12.59 -16.18 -20.08
N SER A 157 -13.52 -15.23 -20.24
CA SER A 157 -14.77 -15.19 -19.48
C SER A 157 -15.97 -14.91 -20.37
N ILE A 158 -17.10 -15.49 -20.01
CA ILE A 158 -18.36 -15.38 -20.74
C ILE A 158 -19.41 -14.84 -19.75
N PRO A 159 -20.27 -13.88 -20.16
CA PRO A 159 -21.35 -13.38 -19.31
C PRO A 159 -22.25 -14.51 -18.81
N ILE A 160 -22.72 -14.41 -17.56
CA ILE A 160 -23.48 -15.49 -16.90
C ILE A 160 -24.71 -15.93 -17.72
N ASN A 161 -25.41 -14.99 -18.37
CA ASN A 161 -26.57 -15.29 -19.19
C ASN A 161 -26.21 -16.13 -20.43
N GLN A 162 -25.09 -15.82 -21.07
CA GLN A 162 -24.57 -16.60 -22.21
C GLN A 162 -24.09 -17.98 -21.74
N ALA A 163 -23.40 -18.04 -20.59
CA ALA A 163 -22.96 -19.29 -20.00
C ALA A 163 -24.16 -20.20 -19.65
N MET A 164 -25.24 -19.66 -19.07
CA MET A 164 -26.46 -20.41 -18.80
C MET A 164 -27.09 -20.96 -20.08
N GLN A 165 -27.19 -20.16 -21.14
CA GLN A 165 -27.72 -20.61 -22.43
C GLN A 165 -26.86 -21.71 -23.04
N GLN A 166 -25.53 -21.57 -22.95
CA GLN A 166 -24.60 -22.58 -23.43
C GLN A 166 -24.76 -23.89 -22.65
N VAL A 167 -24.88 -23.85 -21.33
CA VAL A 167 -25.14 -25.04 -20.50
C VAL A 167 -26.49 -25.66 -20.83
N LEU A 168 -27.54 -24.86 -21.01
CA LEU A 168 -28.86 -25.36 -21.43
C LEU A 168 -28.79 -26.04 -22.80
N SER A 169 -28.01 -25.51 -23.74
CA SER A 169 -27.82 -26.12 -25.07
C SER A 169 -26.98 -27.39 -25.05
N GLN A 170 -25.96 -27.46 -24.19
CA GLN A 170 -25.06 -28.62 -24.08
C GLN A 170 -25.69 -29.74 -23.25
N GLY A 171 -26.62 -29.40 -22.36
CA GLY A 171 -27.18 -30.31 -21.37
C GLY A 171 -26.18 -30.57 -20.23
N LEU A 172 -26.70 -30.87 -19.04
CA LEU A 172 -25.85 -31.30 -17.94
C LEU A 172 -25.54 -32.79 -18.10
N PRO A 173 -24.28 -33.22 -17.97
CA PRO A 173 -23.95 -34.64 -17.97
C PRO A 173 -24.61 -35.30 -16.77
N ALA A 174 -25.70 -36.03 -17.01
CA ALA A 174 -26.33 -36.86 -16.00
C ALA A 174 -25.41 -38.06 -15.73
N ARG A 175 -25.06 -38.28 -14.46
CA ARG A 175 -24.35 -39.49 -14.04
C ARG A 175 -25.19 -40.70 -14.43
N GLN A 176 -24.73 -41.46 -15.43
CA GLN A 176 -25.34 -42.75 -15.73
C GLN A 176 -25.10 -43.66 -14.53
N GLN A 177 -26.18 -44.08 -13.88
CA GLN A 177 -26.13 -45.11 -12.86
C GLN A 177 -25.66 -46.40 -13.55
N PRO A 178 -24.52 -47.01 -13.16
CA PRO A 178 -24.13 -48.26 -13.77
C PRO A 178 -25.23 -49.30 -13.51
N SER A 179 -25.62 -50.01 -14.56
CA SER A 179 -26.54 -51.14 -14.46
C SER A 179 -26.04 -52.10 -13.37
N SER A 180 -26.96 -52.58 -12.55
CA SER A 180 -26.75 -53.39 -11.34
C SER A 180 -25.80 -54.59 -11.51
N ASP A 181 -25.54 -55.05 -12.72
CA ASP A 181 -24.67 -56.19 -13.01
C ASP A 181 -23.16 -55.86 -12.93
N GLU A 182 -22.73 -54.62 -13.19
CA GLU A 182 -21.30 -54.24 -13.04
C GLU A 182 -20.90 -53.90 -11.60
N GLN A 183 -21.87 -53.53 -10.75
CA GLN A 183 -21.63 -53.22 -9.35
C GLN A 183 -21.31 -54.48 -8.52
N ILE A 184 -21.85 -55.64 -8.89
CA ILE A 184 -21.53 -56.92 -8.23
C ILE A 184 -20.12 -57.40 -8.60
N SER A 185 -19.64 -57.11 -9.82
CA SER A 185 -18.30 -57.51 -10.29
C SER A 185 -17.15 -56.72 -9.63
N ASN A 186 -17.40 -55.44 -9.32
CA ASN A 186 -16.41 -54.51 -8.75
C ASN A 186 -16.62 -54.22 -7.25
N GLY A 187 -17.54 -54.93 -6.60
CA GLY A 187 -17.79 -54.83 -5.16
C GLY A 187 -16.61 -55.33 -4.33
N GLN A 188 -15.76 -54.40 -3.90
CA GLN A 188 -14.72 -54.53 -2.88
C GLN A 188 -13.49 -55.38 -3.26
N GLN A 189 -12.60 -54.81 -4.09
CA GLN A 189 -11.19 -55.20 -4.07
C GLN A 189 -10.50 -54.44 -2.93
N ILE A 190 -10.28 -55.10 -1.80
CA ILE A 190 -9.55 -54.55 -0.66
C ILE A 190 -8.11 -55.07 -0.76
N PRO A 191 -7.07 -54.22 -0.72
CA PRO A 191 -5.69 -54.68 -0.74
C PRO A 191 -5.38 -55.47 0.54
N THR A 192 -4.92 -56.71 0.39
CA THR A 192 -4.57 -57.58 1.52
C THR A 192 -3.37 -57.01 2.28
N TYR A 193 -3.48 -56.88 3.60
CA TYR A 193 -2.52 -56.16 4.46
C TYR A 193 -1.16 -56.88 4.69
N GLN A 194 -0.82 -57.92 3.93
CA GLN A 194 0.44 -58.65 4.15
C GLN A 194 1.23 -58.84 2.85
N SER A 195 2.32 -58.07 2.78
CA SER A 195 3.64 -58.32 2.18
C SER A 195 3.76 -59.12 0.87
N SER A 196 4.41 -58.46 -0.10
CA SER A 196 5.14 -59.05 -1.23
C SER A 196 4.31 -59.64 -2.37
N GLY A 197 3.59 -58.78 -3.09
CA GLY A 197 3.01 -59.10 -4.40
C GLY A 197 1.60 -58.56 -4.54
N ARG A 198 1.40 -57.60 -5.43
CA ARG A 198 0.08 -57.00 -5.68
C ARG A 198 -0.80 -58.01 -6.40
N MET A 199 -1.57 -58.79 -5.67
CA MET A 199 -2.72 -59.51 -6.21
C MET A 199 -3.98 -59.02 -5.50
N MET A 200 -4.96 -58.56 -6.28
CA MET A 200 -6.27 -58.18 -5.78
C MET A 200 -7.07 -59.47 -5.58
N GLU A 201 -7.55 -59.73 -4.36
CA GLU A 201 -8.41 -60.88 -4.07
C GLU A 201 -9.89 -60.46 -4.13
N ARG A 202 -10.74 -61.26 -4.78
CA ARG A 202 -12.19 -61.06 -4.82
C ARG A 202 -12.85 -61.94 -3.75
N ARG A 203 -13.43 -61.33 -2.72
CA ARG A 203 -14.23 -62.07 -1.74
C ARG A 203 -15.69 -62.09 -2.18
N LYS A 204 -16.23 -63.27 -2.44
CA LYS A 204 -17.68 -63.46 -2.59
C LYS A 204 -18.32 -63.37 -1.21
N GLN A 205 -19.37 -62.57 -1.07
CA GLN A 205 -20.30 -62.66 0.06
C GLN A 205 -21.26 -63.82 -0.18
#